data_AF-A0A821MYQ4-F1
#
_entry.id   AF-A0A821MYQ4-F1
#
_cell.length_a   1.000
_cell.length_b   1.000
_cell.length_c   1.000
_cell.angle_alpha   90.00
_cell.angle_beta   90.00
_cell.angle_gamma   90.00
#
_symmetry.space_group_name_H-M   'P 1'
#
loop_
_entity.id
_entity.type
_entity.pdbx_description
1 polymer ?
#
loop_
_entity_poly.entity_id
_entity_poly.type
_entity_poly.pdbx_seq_one_letter_code
_entity_poly.pdbx_strand_id
1 'polypeptide(L)' 'GCLGGPLYAVGGLDDSTCFDTVERYDIEHNTWSTVAPMSTARGGVAVAALKGYLYACGGND' A
#
# COMPACT_ATOMS: atom_id res chain seq x y z
N GLY A 1 7.59 13.80 4.51
CA GLY A 1 8.72 13.54 3.58
C GLY A 1 9.46 12.31 4.07
N CYS A 2 9.74 11.35 3.21
CA CYS A 2 10.59 10.21 3.54
C CYS A 2 11.87 10.29 2.70
N LEU A 3 13.01 10.46 3.37
CA LEU A 3 14.34 10.31 2.78
C LEU A 3 14.91 9.00 3.35
N GLY A 4 14.88 7.93 2.55
CA GLY A 4 15.58 6.67 2.85
C GLY A 4 14.74 5.48 3.35
N GLY A 5 13.41 5.56 3.32
CA GLY A 5 12.53 4.42 3.67
C GLY A 5 11.98 3.69 2.43
N PRO A 6 11.58 2.41 2.54
CA PRO A 6 10.90 1.69 1.46
C PRO A 6 9.58 2.38 1.08
N LEU A 7 9.27 2.41 -0.22
CA LEU A 7 8.02 2.93 -0.75
C LEU A 7 7.02 1.78 -0.90
N TYR A 8 5.78 2.02 -0.46
CA TYR A 8 4.68 1.07 -0.56
C TYR A 8 3.47 1.70 -1.26
N ALA A 9 2.82 0.93 -2.12
CA ALA A 9 1.47 1.18 -2.61
C ALA A 9 0.52 0.20 -1.90
N VAL A 10 -0.60 0.69 -1.37
CA VAL A 10 -1.53 -0.09 -0.54
C VAL A 10 -2.95 0.12 -1.04
N GLY A 11 -3.61 -0.95 -1.44
CA GLY A 11 -4.97 -0.93 -1.96
C GLY A 11 -5.09 -0.11 -3.24
N GLY A 12 -6.23 0.56 -3.40
CA GLY A 12 -6.54 1.36 -4.58
C GLY A 12 -7.92 1.04 -5.12
N LEU A 13 -8.31 1.79 -6.15
CA LEU A 13 -9.59 1.66 -6.82
C LEU A 13 -9.37 1.96 -8.30
N ASP A 14 -9.76 1.04 -9.18
CA ASP A 14 -9.97 1.37 -10.60
C ASP A 14 -11.44 1.80 -10.82
N ASP A 15 -11.89 1.94 -12.07
CA ASP A 15 -13.25 2.38 -12.40
C ASP A 15 -14.37 1.53 -11.73
N SER A 16 -14.06 0.33 -11.25
CA SER A 16 -15.06 -0.64 -10.77
C SER A 16 -14.64 -1.48 -9.56
N THR A 17 -13.33 -1.57 -9.26
CA THR A 17 -12.77 -2.59 -8.38
C THR A 17 -11.84 -2.00 -7.35
N CYS A 18 -12.13 -2.25 -6.09
CA CYS A 18 -11.20 -2.04 -4.98
C CYS A 18 -10.11 -3.12 -4.99
N PHE A 19 -8.88 -2.75 -4.65
CA PHE A 19 -7.76 -3.70 -4.52
C PHE A 19 -7.40 -3.94 -3.06
N ASP A 20 -7.03 -5.17 -2.73
CA ASP A 20 -6.41 -5.54 -1.45
C ASP A 20 -4.88 -5.68 -1.56
N THR A 21 -4.34 -5.49 -2.76
CA THR A 21 -2.92 -5.68 -3.04
C THR A 21 -2.07 -4.65 -2.32
N VAL A 22 -0.87 -5.08 -1.93
CA VAL A 22 0.17 -4.20 -1.40
C VAL A 22 1.44 -4.48 -2.18
N GLU A 23 2.06 -3.42 -2.68
CA GLU A 23 3.29 -3.50 -3.47
C GLU A 23 4.40 -2.71 -2.80
N ARG A 24 5.60 -3.27 -2.78
CA ARG A 24 6.83 -2.61 -2.30
C ARG A 24 7.73 -2.30 -3.48
N TYR A 25 8.22 -1.08 -3.51
CA TYR A 25 9.23 -0.65 -4.47
C TYR A 25 10.64 -0.93 -3.95
N ASP A 26 11.43 -1.63 -4.76
CA ASP A 26 12.86 -1.84 -4.56
C ASP A 26 13.64 -0.77 -5.35
N ILE A 27 14.34 0.10 -4.62
CA ILE A 27 15.11 1.21 -5.19
C ILE A 27 16.38 0.71 -5.88
N GLU A 28 16.99 -0.37 -5.39
CA GLU A 28 18.23 -0.93 -5.95
C GLU A 28 17.98 -1.54 -7.32
N HIS A 29 16.86 -2.26 -7.45
CA HIS A 29 16.49 -2.97 -8.67
C HIS A 29 15.53 -2.18 -9.57
N ASN A 30 14.98 -1.06 -9.10
CA ASN A 30 13.99 -0.25 -9.81
C ASN A 30 12.76 -1.09 -10.22
N THR A 31 12.25 -1.89 -9.29
CA THR A 31 11.13 -2.82 -9.54
C THR A 31 10.09 -2.77 -8.42
N TRP A 32 8.86 -3.11 -8.78
CA TRP A 32 7.78 -3.35 -7.83
C TRP A 32 7.65 -4.86 -7.57
N SER A 33 7.32 -5.21 -6.34
CA SER A 33 7.05 -6.58 -5.92
C SER A 33 5.83 -6.62 -5.00
N THR A 34 5.01 -7.65 -5.13
CA THR A 34 3.86 -7.85 -4.24
C THR A 34 4.33 -8.31 -2.87
N VAL A 35 3.66 -7.82 -1.83
CA VAL A 35 3.84 -8.27 -0.44
C VAL A 35 2.50 -8.79 0.11
N ALA A 36 2.43 -9.07 1.42
CA ALA A 36 1.19 -9.54 2.04
C ALA A 36 0.02 -8.56 1.77
N PRO A 37 -1.13 -9.04 1.27
CA PRO A 37 -2.27 -8.20 0.97
C PRO A 37 -3.00 -7.75 2.25
N MET A 38 -3.87 -6.75 2.11
CA MET A 38 -4.84 -6.40 3.14
C MET A 38 -5.89 -7.52 3.30
N SER A 39 -6.55 -7.59 4.45
CA SER A 39 -7.62 -8.57 4.68
C SER A 39 -8.93 -8.26 3.92
N THR A 40 -9.04 -7.06 3.36
CA THR A 40 -10.22 -6.62 2.60
C THR A 40 -9.74 -5.61 1.55
N ALA A 41 -10.27 -5.73 0.34
CA ALA A 41 -10.03 -4.76 -0.72
C ALA A 41 -10.63 -3.41 -0.35
N ARG A 42 -9.87 -2.32 -0.54
CA ARG A 42 -10.30 -0.98 -0.13
C ARG A 42 -9.87 0.11 -1.11
N GLY A 43 -10.83 0.89 -1.57
CA GLY A 43 -10.65 2.15 -2.27
C GLY A 43 -10.54 3.33 -1.30
N GLY A 44 -9.78 4.37 -1.67
CA GLY A 44 -9.66 5.60 -0.87
C GLY A 44 -9.06 5.40 0.53
N VAL A 45 -8.24 4.36 0.73
CA VAL A 45 -7.64 4.04 2.03
C VAL A 45 -6.59 5.07 2.45
N ALA A 46 -6.57 5.44 3.73
CA ALA A 46 -5.52 6.27 4.31
C ALA A 46 -4.39 5.39 4.86
N VAL A 47 -3.14 5.74 4.58
CA VAL A 47 -1.96 4.96 4.98
C VAL A 47 -1.03 5.78 5.87
N ALA A 48 -0.57 5.20 6.98
CA ALA A 48 0.38 5.81 7.90
C ALA A 48 1.47 4.84 8.34
N ALA A 49 2.70 5.33 8.49
CA ALA A 49 3.81 4.57 9.06
C ALA A 49 4.03 4.97 10.53
N LEU A 50 4.02 4.01 11.44
CA LEU A 50 4.23 4.24 12.87
C LEU A 50 5.00 3.07 13.49
N LYS A 51 6.12 3.38 14.18
CA LYS A 51 6.95 2.40 14.91
C LYS A 51 7.35 1.16 14.09
N GLY A 52 7.64 1.34 12.80
CA GLY A 52 8.06 0.25 11.91
C GLY A 52 6.91 -0.54 11.27
N TYR A 53 5.66 -0.16 11.53
CA TYR A 53 4.47 -0.78 10.93
C TYR A 53 3.78 0.18 9.97
N LEU A 54 3.14 -0.39 8.95
CA LEU A 54 2.27 0.31 8.01
C LEU A 54 0.82 0.04 8.40
N TYR A 55 0.04 1.11 8.57
CA TYR A 55 -1.37 1.05 8.95
C TYR A 55 -2.23 1.53 7.80
N ALA A 56 -3.24 0.75 7.44
CA ALA A 56 -4.25 1.08 6.45
C ALA A 56 -5.59 1.27 7.16
N CYS A 57 -6.16 2.49 7.10
CA CYS A 57 -7.34 2.86 7.87
C CYS A 57 -8.41 3.49 6.96
N GLY A 58 -9.67 3.11 7.18
CA GLY A 58 -10.82 3.68 6.47
C GLY A 58 -10.97 3.15 5.04
N GLY A 59 -11.42 4.01 4.13
CA GLY A 59 -11.78 3.66 2.77
C GLY A 59 -13.16 2.99 2.64
N ASN A 60 -13.49 2.55 1.43
CA ASN A 60 -14.69 1.81 1.09
C ASN A 60 -14.34 0.49 0.39
N ASP A 61 -15.16 -0.53 0.57
CA ASP A 61 -15.10 -1.83 -0.10
C ASP A 61 -16.11 -1.95 -1.25
#